data_AF-A0A081S8D1-F1
#
_entry.id   AF-A0A081S8D1-F1
#
_cell.length_a   1.000
_cell.length_b   1.000
_cell.length_c   1.000
_cell.angle_alpha   90.00
_cell.angle_beta   90.00
_cell.angle_gamma   90.00
#
_symmetry.space_group_name_H-M   'P 1'
#
loop_
_entity.id
_entity.type
_entity.pdbx_description
1 polymer ?
#
loop_
_entity_poly.entity_id
_entity_poly.type
_entity_poly.pdbx_seq_one_letter_code
_entity_poly.pdbx_strand_id
1 'polypeptide(L)'
;MSNWDTKFLKKGFTFDDVLLIPAESHVLPNDADLTTKLADNLTLNIPIITAAMDTVTESQMAIAIARAGGLGVIHKNMSIAQQADEVRKVKRSENGVIIDPFFLTPEHTIAEADELMGRYRISGVPVVETLENRKLVGILTNRDLRFISDYNQPISNHMTSENLVTAPVGTDLATAESILQEHRIEKLPLVDEEGRLSGLITIKDIEKVIEFPNAAKDEFGRLLVAGAVGVTSDTFERAEALFEAGADAIVIDTAHGHSAGVLRKIAEIRAHFPD
;
A
#
# COMPACT_ATOMS: atom_id res chain seq x y z
N MET A 1 -40.79 20.55 26.21
CA MET A 1 -41.46 19.83 25.10
C MET A 1 -41.11 18.36 25.24
N SER A 2 -42.10 17.49 25.26
CA SER A 2 -41.91 16.04 25.31
C SER A 2 -41.53 15.47 23.94
N ASN A 3 -41.03 14.23 23.90
CA ASN A 3 -40.80 13.52 22.62
C ASN A 3 -42.07 13.43 21.76
N TRP A 4 -43.25 13.47 22.39
CA TRP A 4 -44.53 13.51 21.70
C TRP A 4 -44.74 14.83 20.97
N ASP A 5 -44.47 15.95 21.66
CA ASP A 5 -44.62 17.30 21.11
C ASP A 5 -43.61 17.57 19.98
N THR A 6 -42.45 16.90 20.00
CA THR A 6 -41.37 17.14 19.04
C THR A 6 -41.35 16.18 17.85
N LYS A 7 -42.29 15.23 17.77
CA LYS A 7 -42.23 14.09 16.83
C LYS A 7 -42.11 14.50 15.35
N PHE A 8 -42.76 15.60 14.95
CA PHE A 8 -42.81 16.08 13.56
C PHE A 8 -42.17 17.46 13.36
N LEU A 9 -41.40 17.94 14.35
CA LEU A 9 -40.78 19.29 14.26
C LEU A 9 -39.60 19.34 13.28
N LYS A 10 -38.89 18.23 13.10
CA LYS A 10 -37.69 18.18 12.24
C LYS A 10 -38.08 18.14 10.77
N LYS A 11 -37.35 18.90 9.95
CA LYS A 11 -37.38 18.82 8.49
C LYS A 11 -36.11 18.10 8.02
N GLY A 12 -36.24 17.29 6.98
CA GLY A 12 -35.12 16.69 6.28
C GLY A 12 -34.99 17.31 4.88
N PHE A 13 -33.77 17.39 4.38
CA PHE A 13 -33.46 17.78 3.01
C PHE A 13 -32.54 16.72 2.42
N THR A 14 -32.68 16.44 1.13
CA THR A 14 -31.76 15.61 0.33
C THR A 14 -31.08 16.46 -0.74
N PHE A 15 -30.23 15.85 -1.56
CA PHE A 15 -29.45 16.54 -2.59
C PHE A 15 -30.33 17.34 -3.56
N ASP A 16 -31.44 16.77 -4.03
CA ASP A 16 -32.31 17.40 -5.03
C ASP A 16 -33.20 18.53 -4.46
N ASP A 17 -33.24 18.70 -3.14
CA ASP A 17 -34.04 19.76 -2.50
C ASP A 17 -33.32 21.12 -2.53
N VAL A 18 -32.02 21.16 -2.87
CA VAL A 18 -31.16 22.34 -2.71
C VAL A 18 -30.23 22.55 -3.90
N LEU A 19 -29.78 23.80 -4.08
CA LEU A 19 -28.74 24.19 -5.02
C LEU A 19 -27.73 25.09 -4.31
N LEU A 20 -26.48 25.06 -4.77
CA LEU A 20 -25.46 26.01 -4.32
C LEU A 20 -25.64 27.36 -5.02
N ILE A 21 -25.60 28.45 -4.27
CA ILE A 21 -25.68 29.81 -4.81
C ILE A 21 -24.27 30.20 -5.29
N PRO A 22 -24.08 30.57 -6.57
CA PRO A 22 -22.79 31.05 -7.06
C PRO A 22 -22.32 32.30 -6.31
N ALA A 23 -21.01 32.41 -6.08
CA ALA A 23 -20.36 33.57 -5.47
C ALA A 23 -19.19 34.05 -6.34
N GLU A 24 -18.66 35.25 -6.02
CA GLU A 24 -17.44 35.75 -6.65
C GLU A 24 -16.28 34.77 -6.39
N SER A 25 -15.51 34.45 -7.44
CA SER A 25 -14.36 33.55 -7.38
C SER A 25 -13.18 34.16 -8.11
N HIS A 26 -12.00 34.05 -7.49
CA HIS A 26 -10.71 34.34 -8.11
C HIS A 26 -9.89 33.08 -8.38
N VAL A 27 -10.49 31.90 -8.19
CA VAL A 27 -9.87 30.59 -8.41
C VAL A 27 -10.48 29.96 -9.66
N LEU A 28 -9.62 29.48 -10.56
CA LEU A 28 -10.05 28.69 -11.71
C LEU A 28 -10.35 27.26 -11.25
N PRO A 29 -11.32 26.54 -11.86
CA PRO A 29 -11.67 25.18 -11.43
C PRO A 29 -10.50 24.19 -11.36
N ASN A 30 -9.52 24.31 -12.26
CA ASN A 30 -8.34 23.43 -12.29
C ASN A 30 -7.33 23.72 -11.17
N ASP A 31 -7.40 24.90 -10.56
CA ASP A 31 -6.52 25.33 -9.48
C ASP A 31 -7.15 25.09 -8.10
N ALA A 32 -8.35 24.53 -8.05
CA ALA A 32 -9.04 24.21 -6.81
C ALA A 32 -8.36 23.02 -6.10
N ASP A 33 -7.98 23.22 -4.84
CA ASP A 33 -7.43 22.16 -4.01
C ASP A 33 -8.54 21.25 -3.49
N LEU A 34 -8.44 19.96 -3.80
CA LEU A 34 -9.37 18.92 -3.39
C LEU A 34 -8.86 18.11 -2.18
N THR A 35 -7.68 18.48 -1.65
CA THR A 35 -7.06 17.80 -0.52
C THR A 35 -7.99 17.84 0.69
N THR A 36 -8.17 16.69 1.34
CA THR A 36 -9.02 16.57 2.53
C THR A 36 -8.36 15.70 3.59
N LYS A 37 -8.49 16.12 4.85
CA LYS A 37 -7.95 15.42 6.01
C LYS A 37 -9.06 14.61 6.67
N LEU A 38 -8.96 13.29 6.62
CA LEU A 38 -9.93 12.36 7.23
C LEU A 38 -9.63 12.09 8.71
N ALA A 39 -8.34 11.98 9.05
CA ALA A 39 -7.81 11.80 10.40
C ALA A 39 -6.45 12.46 10.52
N ASP A 40 -5.86 12.51 11.71
CA ASP A 40 -4.60 13.23 11.92
C ASP A 40 -3.43 12.74 11.05
N ASN A 41 -3.41 11.43 10.80
CA ASN A 41 -2.45 10.70 9.98
C ASN A 41 -3.00 10.28 8.60
N LEU A 42 -4.20 10.72 8.21
CA LEU A 42 -4.87 10.27 6.98
C LEU A 42 -5.35 11.45 6.14
N THR A 43 -4.58 11.76 5.09
CA THR A 43 -4.89 12.83 4.13
C THR A 43 -5.11 12.22 2.75
N LEU A 44 -6.18 12.65 2.07
CA LEU A 44 -6.49 12.27 0.69
C LEU A 44 -6.29 13.47 -0.22
N ASN A 45 -5.89 13.22 -1.47
CA ASN A 45 -5.72 14.26 -2.49
C ASN A 45 -7.04 14.56 -3.21
N ILE A 46 -8.04 13.67 -3.10
CA ILE A 46 -9.43 13.91 -3.50
C ILE A 46 -10.41 13.38 -2.43
N PRO A 47 -11.58 14.01 -2.25
CA PRO A 47 -12.54 13.61 -1.21
C PRO A 47 -13.43 12.45 -1.66
N ILE A 48 -12.82 11.36 -2.15
CA ILE A 48 -13.53 10.17 -2.65
C ILE A 48 -13.07 8.92 -1.89
N ILE A 49 -14.05 8.18 -1.36
CA ILE A 49 -13.84 6.90 -0.70
C ILE A 49 -14.75 5.85 -1.37
N THR A 50 -14.22 4.69 -1.75
CA THR A 50 -15.04 3.61 -2.31
C THR A 50 -15.68 2.77 -1.20
N ALA A 51 -16.94 2.39 -1.39
CA ALA A 51 -17.72 1.69 -0.38
C ALA A 51 -17.17 0.28 -0.09
N ALA A 52 -17.28 -0.15 1.17
CA ALA A 52 -16.84 -1.45 1.65
C ALA A 52 -17.82 -2.59 1.28
N MET A 53 -18.07 -2.76 0.00
CA MET A 53 -19.00 -3.76 -0.56
C MET A 53 -18.23 -4.74 -1.45
N ASP A 54 -18.63 -6.01 -1.42
CA ASP A 54 -18.04 -7.10 -2.21
C ASP A 54 -18.10 -6.87 -3.73
N THR A 55 -19.11 -6.13 -4.17
CA THR A 55 -19.30 -5.75 -5.57
C THR A 55 -18.59 -4.46 -5.96
N VAL A 56 -17.89 -3.79 -5.02
CA VAL A 56 -17.28 -2.48 -5.24
C VAL A 56 -15.79 -2.51 -4.99
N THR A 57 -15.34 -2.93 -3.80
CA THR A 57 -13.96 -2.68 -3.35
C THR A 57 -13.22 -3.91 -2.86
N GLU A 58 -12.45 -4.51 -3.76
CA GLU A 58 -11.30 -5.38 -3.47
C GLU A 58 -9.98 -4.64 -3.84
N SER A 59 -8.84 -5.32 -3.80
CA SER A 59 -7.51 -4.71 -4.05
C SER A 59 -7.42 -3.92 -5.36
N GLN A 60 -8.04 -4.40 -6.44
CA GLN A 60 -7.99 -3.72 -7.73
C GLN A 60 -8.62 -2.31 -7.68
N MET A 61 -9.81 -2.20 -7.08
CA MET A 61 -10.48 -0.92 -6.91
C MET A 61 -9.73 -0.05 -5.91
N ALA A 62 -9.26 -0.63 -4.80
CA ALA A 62 -8.51 0.12 -3.80
C ALA A 62 -7.20 0.71 -4.36
N ILE A 63 -6.48 -0.04 -5.20
CA ILE A 63 -5.30 0.46 -5.93
C ILE A 63 -5.70 1.60 -6.87
N ALA A 64 -6.77 1.43 -7.64
CA ALA A 64 -7.20 2.43 -8.63
C ALA A 64 -7.62 3.74 -7.97
N ILE A 65 -8.42 3.70 -6.90
CA ILE A 65 -8.85 4.91 -6.21
C ILE A 65 -7.69 5.59 -5.45
N ALA A 66 -6.80 4.81 -4.83
CA ALA A 66 -5.62 5.36 -4.17
C ALA A 66 -4.71 6.08 -5.17
N ARG A 67 -4.50 5.52 -6.37
CA ARG A 67 -3.77 6.20 -7.47
C ARG A 67 -4.42 7.49 -7.93
N ALA A 68 -5.75 7.55 -7.93
CA ALA A 68 -6.50 8.76 -8.24
C ALA A 68 -6.46 9.80 -7.09
N GLY A 69 -6.04 9.40 -5.89
CA GLY A 69 -5.91 10.26 -4.72
C GLY A 69 -6.95 10.06 -3.62
N GLY A 70 -7.83 9.07 -3.76
CA GLY A 70 -8.86 8.74 -2.78
C GLY A 70 -8.48 7.55 -1.89
N LEU A 71 -9.48 6.92 -1.27
CA LEU A 71 -9.28 5.77 -0.37
C LEU A 71 -10.19 4.60 -0.73
N GLY A 72 -9.62 3.40 -0.82
CA GLY A 72 -10.39 2.17 -0.95
C GLY A 72 -10.64 1.52 0.40
N VAL A 73 -11.88 1.13 0.69
CA VAL A 73 -12.21 0.33 1.88
C VAL A 73 -12.52 -1.12 1.48
N ILE A 74 -11.61 -2.04 1.78
CA ILE A 74 -11.78 -3.47 1.48
C ILE A 74 -12.94 -4.04 2.32
N HIS A 75 -13.92 -4.63 1.65
CA HIS A 75 -15.10 -5.20 2.31
C HIS A 75 -14.75 -6.39 3.23
N LYS A 76 -15.66 -6.69 4.18
CA LYS A 76 -15.46 -7.75 5.19
C LYS A 76 -16.13 -9.08 4.84
N ASN A 77 -16.74 -9.20 3.65
CA ASN A 77 -17.46 -10.42 3.19
C ASN A 77 -16.48 -11.49 2.67
N MET A 78 -15.46 -11.80 3.48
CA MET A 78 -14.43 -12.80 3.23
C MET A 78 -13.75 -13.18 4.56
N SER A 79 -12.92 -14.23 4.55
CA SER A 79 -12.15 -14.59 5.74
C SER A 79 -11.16 -13.48 6.13
N ILE A 80 -10.75 -13.47 7.40
CA ILE A 80 -9.77 -12.50 7.91
C ILE A 80 -8.47 -12.56 7.09
N ALA A 81 -7.98 -13.77 6.82
CA ALA A 81 -6.77 -13.99 6.04
C ALA A 81 -6.87 -13.46 4.60
N GLN A 82 -8.02 -13.64 3.93
CA GLN A 82 -8.26 -13.11 2.59
C GLN A 82 -8.32 -11.58 2.60
N GLN A 83 -8.99 -10.98 3.57
CA GLN A 83 -9.08 -9.51 3.67
C GLN A 83 -7.71 -8.88 3.91
N ALA A 84 -6.91 -9.47 4.78
CA ALA A 84 -5.53 -9.07 5.02
C ALA A 84 -4.67 -9.25 3.76
N ASP A 85 -4.89 -10.29 2.95
CA ASP A 85 -4.20 -10.48 1.67
C ASP A 85 -4.55 -9.40 0.64
N GLU A 86 -5.82 -9.00 0.55
CA GLU A 86 -6.25 -7.87 -0.28
C GLU A 86 -5.55 -6.57 0.13
N VAL A 87 -5.45 -6.30 1.44
CA VAL A 87 -4.68 -5.14 1.96
C VAL A 87 -3.20 -5.24 1.54
N ARG A 88 -2.55 -6.40 1.74
CA ARG A 88 -1.14 -6.59 1.34
C ARG A 88 -0.94 -6.34 -0.16
N LYS A 89 -1.88 -6.76 -1.01
CA LYS A 89 -1.82 -6.49 -2.46
C LYS A 89 -1.83 -4.99 -2.76
N VAL A 90 -2.64 -4.21 -2.05
CA VAL A 90 -2.67 -2.75 -2.22
C VAL A 90 -1.37 -2.12 -1.74
N LYS A 91 -0.92 -2.45 -0.52
CA LYS A 91 0.31 -1.88 0.06
C LYS A 91 1.56 -2.24 -0.74
N ARG A 92 1.57 -3.38 -1.44
CA ARG A 92 2.67 -3.81 -2.32
C ARG A 92 2.52 -3.38 -3.78
N SER A 93 1.40 -2.76 -4.14
CA SER A 93 1.15 -2.33 -5.52
C SER A 93 2.15 -1.26 -5.96
N GLU A 94 2.52 -0.36 -5.05
CA GLU A 94 3.54 0.67 -5.25
C GLU A 94 4.36 0.76 -3.97
N ASN A 95 5.67 0.55 -4.10
CA ASN A 95 6.61 0.84 -3.03
C ASN A 95 7.61 1.82 -3.63
N GLY A 96 7.56 3.11 -3.28
CA GLY A 96 8.61 4.04 -3.70
C GLY A 96 10.00 3.47 -3.33
N VAL A 97 10.10 2.90 -2.13
CA VAL A 97 11.25 2.12 -1.67
C VAL A 97 10.73 0.81 -1.08
N ILE A 98 11.21 -0.34 -1.57
CA ILE A 98 10.92 -1.64 -0.95
C ILE A 98 11.83 -1.76 0.28
N ILE A 99 11.26 -1.56 1.47
CA ILE A 99 11.93 -1.78 2.76
C ILE A 99 11.94 -3.28 3.05
N ASP A 100 13.09 -3.80 3.47
CA ASP A 100 13.30 -5.24 3.73
C ASP A 100 12.92 -6.15 2.55
N PRO A 101 13.60 -5.99 1.39
CA PRO A 101 13.29 -6.77 0.21
C PRO A 101 13.57 -8.25 0.45
N PHE A 102 12.82 -9.13 -0.21
CA PHE A 102 13.18 -10.55 -0.28
C PHE A 102 14.57 -10.70 -0.89
N PHE A 103 15.36 -11.61 -0.33
CA PHE A 103 16.69 -11.94 -0.80
C PHE A 103 16.92 -13.45 -0.76
N LEU A 104 17.87 -13.91 -1.56
CA LEU A 104 18.35 -15.29 -1.56
C LEU A 104 19.87 -15.30 -1.35
N THR A 105 20.44 -16.49 -1.16
CA THR A 105 21.90 -16.68 -1.11
C THR A 105 22.41 -17.34 -2.39
N PRO A 106 23.73 -17.28 -2.67
CA PRO A 106 24.30 -17.83 -3.90
C PRO A 106 24.10 -19.35 -4.09
N GLU A 107 23.80 -20.08 -3.00
CA GLU A 107 23.56 -21.52 -2.96
C GLU A 107 22.10 -21.92 -3.25
N HIS A 108 21.17 -20.97 -3.11
CA HIS A 108 19.78 -21.22 -3.52
C HIS A 108 19.71 -21.51 -5.01
N THR A 109 18.66 -22.22 -5.41
CA THR A 109 18.44 -22.63 -6.78
C THR A 109 17.72 -21.55 -7.59
N ILE A 110 17.88 -21.62 -8.91
CA ILE A 110 17.15 -20.77 -9.85
C ILE A 110 15.63 -21.03 -9.75
N ALA A 111 15.21 -22.27 -9.49
CA ALA A 111 13.82 -22.62 -9.25
C ALA A 111 13.20 -21.85 -8.07
N GLU A 112 13.93 -21.74 -6.95
CA GLU A 112 13.48 -20.97 -5.78
C GLU A 112 13.35 -19.48 -6.11
N ALA A 113 14.29 -18.93 -6.89
CA ALA A 113 14.22 -17.55 -7.33
C ALA A 113 13.04 -17.28 -8.27
N ASP A 114 12.81 -18.17 -9.24
CA ASP A 114 11.67 -18.07 -10.17
C ASP A 114 10.33 -18.19 -9.46
N GLU A 115 10.20 -19.11 -8.51
CA GLU A 115 9.02 -19.23 -7.68
C GLU A 115 8.76 -17.94 -6.89
N LEU A 116 9.81 -17.36 -6.30
CA LEU A 116 9.71 -16.12 -5.54
C LEU A 116 9.30 -14.95 -6.44
N MET A 117 9.92 -14.83 -7.61
CA MET A 117 9.58 -13.82 -8.63
C MET A 117 8.14 -13.95 -9.12
N GLY A 118 7.67 -15.18 -9.39
CA GLY A 118 6.29 -15.45 -9.80
C GLY A 118 5.27 -15.16 -8.69
N ARG A 119 5.54 -15.62 -7.46
CA ARG A 119 4.67 -15.44 -6.29
C ARG A 119 4.48 -13.97 -5.94
N TYR A 120 5.57 -13.19 -5.95
CA TYR A 120 5.55 -11.77 -5.57
C TYR A 120 5.44 -10.81 -6.76
N ARG A 121 5.40 -11.32 -7.99
CA ARG A 121 5.36 -10.54 -9.24
C ARG A 121 6.49 -9.52 -9.36
N ILE A 122 7.66 -9.86 -8.79
CA ILE A 122 8.87 -9.07 -8.91
C ILE A 122 9.74 -9.60 -10.06
N SER A 123 10.54 -8.74 -10.67
CA SER A 123 11.33 -9.10 -11.87
C SER A 123 12.82 -9.29 -11.57
N GLY A 124 13.17 -9.41 -10.30
CA GLY A 124 14.52 -9.64 -9.84
C GLY A 124 14.63 -9.69 -8.32
N VAL A 125 15.65 -10.38 -7.85
CA VAL A 125 15.87 -10.78 -6.47
C VAL A 125 17.32 -10.44 -6.10
N PRO A 126 17.54 -9.57 -5.10
CA PRO A 126 18.85 -9.36 -4.51
C PRO A 126 19.43 -10.67 -3.94
N VAL A 127 20.74 -10.85 -4.09
CA VAL A 127 21.47 -12.00 -3.55
C VAL A 127 22.43 -11.50 -2.48
N VAL A 128 22.32 -12.06 -1.28
CA VAL A 128 23.16 -11.72 -0.13
C VAL A 128 24.08 -12.88 0.24
N GLU A 129 25.25 -12.59 0.80
CA GLU A 129 26.27 -13.58 1.15
C GLU A 129 25.71 -14.65 2.09
N THR A 130 25.09 -14.23 3.19
CA THR A 130 24.37 -15.13 4.10
C THR A 130 23.08 -14.49 4.60
N LEU A 131 22.15 -15.32 5.08
CA LEU A 131 20.91 -14.84 5.70
C LEU A 131 21.16 -13.98 6.94
N GLU A 132 22.29 -14.19 7.63
CA GLU A 132 22.64 -13.53 8.89
C GLU A 132 23.29 -12.18 8.66
N ASN A 133 24.26 -12.09 7.75
CA ASN A 133 25.03 -10.86 7.54
C ASN A 133 24.38 -9.92 6.51
N ARG A 134 23.52 -10.45 5.64
CA ARG A 134 22.79 -9.73 4.58
C ARG A 134 23.67 -8.89 3.65
N LYS A 135 24.97 -9.17 3.56
CA LYS A 135 25.88 -8.43 2.70
C LYS A 135 25.52 -8.65 1.24
N LEU A 136 25.23 -7.60 0.49
CA LEU A 136 24.82 -7.74 -0.91
C LEU A 136 26.00 -8.25 -1.75
N VAL A 137 25.81 -9.35 -2.47
CA VAL A 137 26.83 -9.98 -3.33
C VAL A 137 26.38 -10.14 -4.78
N GLY A 138 25.10 -9.93 -5.07
CA GLY A 138 24.59 -10.02 -6.43
C GLY A 138 23.15 -9.60 -6.58
N ILE A 139 22.68 -9.66 -7.82
CA ILE A 139 21.26 -9.58 -8.16
C ILE A 139 20.96 -10.55 -9.31
N LEU A 140 19.84 -11.24 -9.22
CA LEU A 140 19.31 -12.09 -10.29
C LEU A 140 18.03 -11.45 -10.84
N THR A 141 17.88 -11.39 -12.16
CA THR A 141 16.73 -10.76 -12.81
C THR A 141 16.06 -11.67 -13.82
N ASN A 142 14.83 -11.32 -14.23
CA ASN A 142 14.11 -12.02 -15.30
C ASN A 142 14.90 -12.10 -16.61
N ARG A 143 15.84 -11.18 -16.86
CA ARG A 143 16.67 -11.24 -18.08
C ARG A 143 17.68 -12.38 -18.02
N ASP A 144 18.23 -12.64 -16.84
CA ASP A 144 19.21 -13.69 -16.61
C ASP A 144 18.58 -15.08 -16.77
N LEU A 145 17.31 -15.23 -16.36
CA LEU A 145 16.56 -16.49 -16.48
C LEU A 145 16.18 -16.90 -17.90
N ARG A 146 16.11 -15.97 -18.86
CA ARG A 146 15.52 -16.22 -20.21
C ARG A 146 16.23 -17.32 -21.00
N PHE A 147 17.50 -17.57 -20.73
CA PHE A 147 18.33 -18.50 -21.48
C PHE A 147 18.73 -19.74 -20.67
N ILE A 148 18.16 -19.91 -19.47
CA ILE A 148 18.47 -21.00 -18.57
C ILE A 148 17.52 -22.16 -18.86
N SER A 149 18.07 -23.34 -19.07
CA SER A 149 17.28 -24.56 -19.29
C SER A 149 17.17 -25.45 -18.06
N ASP A 150 18.11 -25.33 -17.11
CA ASP A 150 18.20 -26.15 -15.90
C ASP A 150 18.07 -25.27 -14.66
N TYR A 151 16.92 -25.36 -13.98
CA TYR A 151 16.56 -24.51 -12.85
C TYR A 151 17.07 -25.07 -11.51
N ASN A 152 17.69 -26.25 -11.50
CA ASN A 152 18.29 -26.84 -10.29
C ASN A 152 19.71 -26.32 -10.01
N GLN A 153 20.24 -25.47 -10.87
CA GLN A 153 21.56 -24.87 -10.69
C GLN A 153 21.53 -23.76 -9.63
N PRO A 154 22.65 -23.52 -8.95
CA PRO A 154 22.75 -22.45 -7.97
C PRO A 154 22.71 -21.07 -8.63
N ILE A 155 22.14 -20.09 -7.93
CA ILE A 155 22.01 -18.69 -8.38
C ILE A 155 23.37 -18.06 -8.69
N SER A 156 24.42 -18.44 -7.95
CA SER A 156 25.80 -17.99 -8.15
C SER A 156 26.29 -18.10 -9.60
N ASN A 157 25.79 -19.05 -10.38
CA ASN A 157 26.23 -19.27 -11.76
C ASN A 157 25.71 -18.22 -12.75
N HIS A 158 24.61 -17.53 -12.42
CA HIS A 158 23.89 -16.66 -13.36
C HIS A 158 23.57 -15.26 -12.80
N MET A 159 23.80 -15.01 -11.51
CA MET A 159 23.62 -13.68 -10.93
C MET A 159 24.66 -12.69 -11.46
N THR A 160 24.28 -11.42 -11.54
CA THR A 160 25.25 -10.34 -11.71
C THR A 160 25.93 -10.10 -10.36
N SER A 161 27.25 -10.24 -10.29
CA SER A 161 28.05 -10.09 -9.06
C SER A 161 29.12 -8.99 -9.13
N GLU A 162 29.48 -8.56 -10.33
CA GLU A 162 30.46 -7.50 -10.56
C GLU A 162 29.79 -6.19 -11.00
N ASN A 163 30.40 -5.05 -10.62
CA ASN A 163 29.90 -3.71 -10.95
C ASN A 163 28.44 -3.49 -10.55
N LEU A 164 28.04 -4.04 -9.40
CA LEU A 164 26.73 -3.78 -8.82
C LEU A 164 26.61 -2.29 -8.50
N VAL A 165 25.66 -1.65 -9.16
CA VAL A 165 25.26 -0.29 -8.85
C VAL A 165 24.33 -0.34 -7.65
N THR A 166 24.72 0.32 -6.58
CA THR A 166 23.94 0.41 -5.34
C THR A 166 23.81 1.87 -4.93
N ALA A 167 22.87 2.14 -4.03
CA ALA A 167 22.69 3.45 -3.41
C ALA A 167 22.61 3.34 -1.88
N PRO A 168 22.97 4.37 -1.13
CA PRO A 168 22.87 4.36 0.32
C PRO A 168 21.40 4.37 0.79
N VAL A 169 21.15 3.86 1.99
CA VAL A 169 19.85 4.02 2.66
C VAL A 169 19.48 5.50 2.78
N GLY A 170 18.22 5.84 2.50
CA GLY A 170 17.73 7.22 2.50
C GLY A 170 17.84 7.94 1.15
N THR A 171 18.31 7.26 0.10
CA THR A 171 18.27 7.79 -1.28
C THR A 171 16.84 8.09 -1.70
N ASP A 172 16.57 9.34 -2.09
CA ASP A 172 15.26 9.76 -2.57
C ASP A 172 14.98 9.23 -3.99
N LEU A 173 13.71 9.27 -4.39
CA LEU A 173 13.25 8.75 -5.68
C LEU A 173 13.87 9.48 -6.89
N ALA A 174 14.14 10.78 -6.77
CA ALA A 174 14.70 11.58 -7.88
C ALA A 174 16.19 11.25 -8.11
N THR A 175 16.92 11.04 -7.03
CA THR A 175 18.31 10.58 -7.05
C THR A 175 18.37 9.15 -7.57
N ALA A 176 17.48 8.27 -7.09
CA ALA A 176 17.37 6.90 -7.59
C ALA A 176 17.05 6.87 -9.09
N GLU A 177 16.14 7.72 -9.58
CA GLU A 177 15.83 7.86 -11.01
C GLU A 177 17.08 8.21 -11.81
N SER A 178 17.85 9.19 -11.34
CA SER A 178 19.08 9.63 -12.00
C SER A 178 20.11 8.50 -12.11
N ILE A 179 20.32 7.74 -11.03
CA ILE A 179 21.22 6.58 -10.99
C ILE A 179 20.75 5.48 -11.94
N LEU A 180 19.46 5.13 -11.91
CA LEU A 180 18.89 4.10 -12.78
C LEU A 180 19.03 4.48 -14.26
N GLN A 181 18.82 5.76 -14.61
CA GLN A 181 18.99 6.27 -15.97
C GLN A 181 20.47 6.29 -16.42
N GLU A 182 21.37 6.80 -15.59
CA GLU A 182 22.80 6.89 -15.88
C GLU A 182 23.40 5.51 -16.17
N HIS A 183 23.09 4.54 -15.30
CA HIS A 183 23.60 3.17 -15.42
C HIS A 183 22.74 2.26 -16.31
N ARG A 184 21.60 2.74 -16.80
CA ARG A 184 20.63 2.00 -17.65
C ARG A 184 20.18 0.67 -17.04
N ILE A 185 19.90 0.70 -15.75
CA ILE A 185 19.44 -0.44 -14.95
C ILE A 185 18.00 -0.22 -14.50
N GLU A 186 17.28 -1.31 -14.21
CA GLU A 186 15.87 -1.24 -13.80
C GLU A 186 15.67 -1.38 -12.28
N LYS A 187 16.73 -1.71 -11.54
CA LYS A 187 16.70 -2.07 -10.12
C LYS A 187 17.92 -1.50 -9.43
N LEU A 188 17.72 -0.83 -8.31
CA LEU A 188 18.75 -0.20 -7.51
C LEU A 188 18.66 -0.72 -6.07
N PRO A 189 19.51 -1.69 -5.69
CA PRO A 189 19.63 -2.13 -4.31
C PRO A 189 20.11 -1.00 -3.41
N LEU A 190 19.48 -0.85 -2.24
CA LEU A 190 19.89 0.07 -1.19
C LEU A 190 20.69 -0.69 -0.13
N VAL A 191 21.86 -0.17 0.20
CA VAL A 191 22.78 -0.78 1.18
C VAL A 191 23.13 0.19 2.30
N ASP A 192 23.37 -0.36 3.50
CA ASP A 192 23.92 0.38 4.64
C ASP A 192 25.44 0.62 4.50
N GLU A 193 26.05 1.27 5.50
CA GLU A 193 27.48 1.59 5.50
C GLU A 193 28.37 0.33 5.48
N GLU A 194 27.87 -0.80 5.99
CA GLU A 194 28.54 -2.11 5.97
C GLU A 194 28.29 -2.91 4.67
N GLY A 195 27.51 -2.37 3.73
CA GLY A 195 27.17 -3.02 2.46
C GLY A 195 26.07 -4.07 2.57
N ARG A 196 25.26 -4.05 3.63
CA ARG A 196 24.13 -4.97 3.83
C ARG A 196 22.89 -4.45 3.14
N LEU A 197 22.14 -5.36 2.53
CA LEU A 197 20.91 -5.04 1.83
C LEU A 197 19.82 -4.58 2.80
N SER A 198 19.43 -3.30 2.68
CA SER A 198 18.36 -2.69 3.47
C SER A 198 17.12 -2.37 2.64
N GLY A 199 17.24 -2.20 1.33
CA GLY A 199 16.13 -1.80 0.46
C GLY A 199 16.31 -2.12 -1.01
N LEU A 200 15.27 -1.90 -1.82
CA LEU A 200 15.31 -2.00 -3.29
C LEU A 200 14.39 -0.95 -3.91
N ILE A 201 14.90 -0.19 -4.87
CA ILE A 201 14.09 0.72 -5.70
C ILE A 201 14.02 0.14 -7.12
N THR A 202 12.86 0.21 -7.76
CA THR A 202 12.70 -0.24 -9.16
C THR A 202 12.22 0.89 -10.06
N ILE A 203 12.58 0.82 -11.35
CA ILE A 203 12.12 1.80 -12.34
C ILE A 203 10.59 1.86 -12.43
N LYS A 204 9.92 0.72 -12.22
CA LYS A 204 8.44 0.64 -12.21
C LYS A 204 7.82 1.47 -11.09
N ASP A 205 8.50 1.59 -9.95
CA ASP A 205 7.99 2.39 -8.83
C ASP A 205 8.11 3.90 -9.15
N ILE A 206 9.16 4.29 -9.87
CA ILE A 206 9.36 5.67 -10.34
C ILE A 206 8.36 6.01 -11.44
N GLU A 207 8.18 5.14 -12.44
CA GLU A 207 7.20 5.31 -13.51
C GLU A 207 5.79 5.55 -12.96
N LYS A 208 5.39 4.82 -11.93
CA LYS A 208 4.07 4.99 -11.30
C LYS A 208 3.91 6.31 -10.55
N VAL A 209 4.98 6.84 -9.95
CA VAL A 209 4.94 8.17 -9.31
C VAL A 209 4.71 9.25 -10.37
N ILE A 210 5.30 9.11 -11.55
CA ILE A 210 5.08 10.02 -12.68
C ILE A 210 3.67 9.84 -13.27
N GLU A 211 3.21 8.61 -13.42
CA GLU A 211 1.88 8.28 -13.96
C GLU A 211 0.74 8.75 -13.04
N PHE A 212 0.92 8.63 -11.73
CA PHE A 212 -0.09 8.94 -10.70
C PHE A 212 0.43 9.98 -9.70
N PRO A 213 0.60 11.26 -10.11
CA PRO A 213 1.15 12.30 -9.25
C PRO A 213 0.24 12.64 -8.07
N ASN A 214 -1.06 12.39 -8.20
CA ASN A 214 -2.06 12.64 -7.16
C ASN A 214 -2.33 11.40 -6.29
N ALA A 215 -1.52 10.35 -6.37
CA ALA A 215 -1.73 9.13 -5.59
C ALA A 215 -1.72 9.42 -4.08
N ALA A 216 -2.72 8.90 -3.37
CA ALA A 216 -2.79 8.94 -1.92
C ALA A 216 -1.87 7.86 -1.35
N LYS A 217 -0.81 8.30 -0.66
CA LYS A 217 0.28 7.46 -0.17
C LYS A 217 0.52 7.68 1.33
N ASP A 218 1.02 6.65 2.00
CA ASP A 218 1.54 6.76 3.37
C ASP A 218 2.95 7.37 3.41
N GLU A 219 3.50 7.52 4.60
CA GLU A 219 4.85 8.07 4.82
C GLU A 219 5.98 7.23 4.17
N PHE A 220 5.71 5.97 3.82
CA PHE A 220 6.65 5.07 3.13
C PHE A 220 6.45 5.07 1.60
N GLY A 221 5.53 5.90 1.08
CA GLY A 221 5.24 5.99 -0.34
C GLY A 221 4.36 4.85 -0.88
N ARG A 222 3.68 4.10 -0.01
CA ARG A 222 2.78 3.00 -0.38
C ARG A 222 1.35 3.53 -0.47
N LEU A 223 0.55 2.97 -1.38
CA LEU A 223 -0.86 3.38 -1.55
C LEU A 223 -1.66 3.24 -0.24
N LEU A 224 -2.54 4.21 0.04
CA LEU A 224 -3.45 4.16 1.18
C LEU A 224 -4.56 3.11 0.97
N VAL A 225 -4.92 2.39 2.02
CA VAL A 225 -6.02 1.42 2.03
C VAL A 225 -6.63 1.30 3.42
N ALA A 226 -7.94 1.11 3.47
CA ALA A 226 -8.67 0.78 4.69
C ALA A 226 -9.33 -0.60 4.59
N GLY A 227 -9.61 -1.21 5.74
CA GLY A 227 -10.39 -2.45 5.82
C GLY A 227 -11.67 -2.26 6.64
N ALA A 228 -12.79 -2.80 6.18
CA ALA A 228 -14.01 -2.81 6.97
C ALA A 228 -13.97 -3.90 8.06
N VAL A 229 -14.53 -3.59 9.23
CA VAL A 229 -14.71 -4.53 10.34
C VAL A 229 -16.15 -4.46 10.85
N GLY A 230 -16.66 -5.58 11.38
CA GLY A 230 -17.96 -5.62 12.05
C GLY A 230 -17.87 -5.26 13.53
N VAL A 231 -19.02 -5.31 14.22
CA VAL A 231 -19.10 -5.27 15.69
C VAL A 231 -19.52 -6.65 16.20
N THR A 232 -18.54 -7.56 16.20
CA THR A 232 -18.71 -9.00 16.47
C THR A 232 -17.59 -9.47 17.41
N SER A 233 -17.54 -10.76 17.72
CA SER A 233 -16.49 -11.32 18.58
C SER A 233 -15.12 -11.36 17.90
N ASP A 234 -15.08 -11.50 16.57
CA ASP A 234 -13.87 -11.57 15.76
C ASP A 234 -13.31 -10.19 15.34
N THR A 235 -13.94 -9.09 15.77
CA THR A 235 -13.52 -7.73 15.36
C THR A 235 -12.05 -7.45 15.66
N PHE A 236 -11.54 -7.90 16.82
CA PHE A 236 -10.16 -7.67 17.21
C PHE A 236 -9.18 -8.45 16.35
N GLU A 237 -9.39 -9.75 16.20
CA GLU A 237 -8.58 -10.62 15.34
C GLU A 237 -8.53 -10.09 13.91
N ARG A 238 -9.67 -9.61 13.40
CA ARG A 238 -9.74 -8.99 12.07
C ARG A 238 -9.00 -7.67 11.99
N ALA A 239 -9.17 -6.78 12.97
CA ALA A 239 -8.47 -5.49 12.98
C ALA A 239 -6.95 -5.68 13.09
N GLU A 240 -6.50 -6.57 13.97
CA GLU A 240 -5.09 -6.94 14.13
C GLU A 240 -4.49 -7.43 12.81
N ALA A 241 -5.13 -8.41 12.16
CA ALA A 241 -4.66 -8.93 10.88
C ALA A 241 -4.63 -7.87 9.75
N LEU A 242 -5.53 -6.88 9.79
CA LEU A 242 -5.53 -5.76 8.84
C LEU A 242 -4.38 -4.78 9.10
N PHE A 243 -4.13 -4.42 10.36
CA PHE A 243 -3.01 -3.55 10.73
C PHE A 243 -1.66 -4.24 10.49
N GLU A 244 -1.52 -5.53 10.81
CA GLU A 244 -0.33 -6.33 10.46
C GLU A 244 -0.11 -6.40 8.95
N ALA A 245 -1.18 -6.42 8.15
CA ALA A 245 -1.11 -6.34 6.69
C ALA A 245 -0.74 -4.93 6.17
N GLY A 246 -0.78 -3.92 7.04
CA GLY A 246 -0.42 -2.54 6.74
C GLY A 246 -1.60 -1.65 6.35
N ALA A 247 -2.84 -1.97 6.76
CA ALA A 247 -3.98 -1.07 6.55
C ALA A 247 -3.79 0.26 7.29
N ASP A 248 -4.09 1.37 6.63
CA ASP A 248 -3.91 2.73 7.17
C ASP A 248 -5.10 3.18 8.01
N ALA A 249 -6.25 2.53 7.85
CA ALA A 249 -7.44 2.75 8.67
C ALA A 249 -8.35 1.53 8.69
N ILE A 250 -9.27 1.50 9.66
CA ILE A 250 -10.39 0.56 9.68
C ILE A 250 -11.73 1.30 9.69
N VAL A 251 -12.74 0.71 9.06
CA VAL A 251 -14.11 1.24 9.04
C VAL A 251 -15.01 0.28 9.79
N ILE A 252 -15.55 0.73 10.92
CA ILE A 252 -16.55 -0.04 11.67
C ILE A 252 -17.89 0.08 10.95
N ASP A 253 -18.28 -1.00 10.29
CA ASP A 253 -19.41 -1.03 9.38
C ASP A 253 -20.60 -1.81 9.98
N THR A 254 -21.66 -1.07 10.31
CA THR A 254 -22.93 -1.56 10.85
C THR A 254 -24.10 -0.72 10.37
N ALA A 255 -25.28 -1.33 10.23
CA ALA A 255 -26.50 -0.63 9.81
C ALA A 255 -26.95 0.45 10.82
N HIS A 256 -26.65 0.28 12.12
CA HIS A 256 -27.03 1.25 13.15
C HIS A 256 -25.85 1.59 14.07
N GLY A 257 -25.15 2.67 13.74
CA GLY A 257 -23.95 3.13 14.46
C GLY A 257 -24.21 3.64 15.89
N HIS A 258 -25.40 4.17 16.18
CA HIS A 258 -25.73 4.71 17.50
C HIS A 258 -26.20 3.63 18.48
N SER A 259 -25.45 2.54 18.59
CA SER A 259 -25.70 1.47 19.56
C SER A 259 -24.62 1.40 20.64
N ALA A 260 -25.00 1.01 21.85
CA ALA A 260 -24.05 0.84 22.95
C ALA A 260 -22.97 -0.22 22.66
N GLY A 261 -23.25 -1.20 21.78
CA GLY A 261 -22.27 -2.17 21.32
C GLY A 261 -21.17 -1.52 20.46
N VAL A 262 -21.56 -0.65 19.54
CA VAL A 262 -20.63 0.08 18.67
C VAL A 262 -19.74 1.02 19.48
N LEU A 263 -20.32 1.83 20.38
CA LEU A 263 -19.56 2.77 21.19
C LEU A 263 -18.53 2.07 22.09
N ARG A 264 -18.93 0.96 22.72
CA ARG A 264 -17.99 0.13 23.50
C ARG A 264 -16.89 -0.44 22.62
N LYS A 265 -17.23 -0.98 21.45
CA LYS A 265 -16.23 -1.56 20.55
C LYS A 265 -15.24 -0.52 20.04
N ILE A 266 -15.69 0.69 19.72
CA ILE A 266 -14.82 1.82 19.36
C ILE A 266 -13.84 2.12 20.49
N ALA A 267 -14.33 2.22 21.74
CA ALA A 267 -13.48 2.50 22.89
C ALA A 267 -12.46 1.38 23.14
N GLU A 268 -12.88 0.12 23.03
CA GLU A 268 -12.00 -1.04 23.20
C GLU A 268 -10.93 -1.11 22.08
N ILE A 269 -11.31 -0.86 20.82
CA ILE A 269 -10.37 -0.79 19.68
C ILE A 269 -9.35 0.31 19.90
N ARG A 270 -9.79 1.53 20.24
CA ARG A 270 -8.88 2.68 20.46
C ARG A 270 -7.93 2.45 21.63
N ALA A 271 -8.35 1.72 22.66
CA ALA A 271 -7.50 1.36 23.77
C ALA A 271 -6.45 0.30 23.41
N HIS A 272 -6.76 -0.60 22.46
CA HIS A 272 -5.87 -1.66 22.03
C HIS A 272 -4.91 -1.23 20.90
N PHE A 273 -5.38 -0.37 19.99
CA PHE A 273 -4.64 0.23 18.90
C PHE A 273 -4.67 1.76 19.06
N PRO A 274 -3.73 2.35 19.84
CA PRO A 274 -3.73 3.77 20.14
C PRO A 274 -3.26 4.63 18.96
N ASP A 275 -2.35 4.08 18.15
CA ASP A 275 -1.76 4.68 16.94
C ASP A 275 -2.68 4.47 15.72
#